data_AF-A0A1F7RPQ0-F1
#
_entry.id   AF-A0A1F7RPQ0-F1
#
_cell.length_a   1.000
_cell.length_b   1.000
_cell.length_c   1.000
_cell.angle_alpha   90.00
_cell.angle_beta   90.00
_cell.angle_gamma   90.00
#
_symmetry.space_group_name_H-M   'P 1'
#
loop_
_entity.id
_entity.type
_entity.pdbx_description
1 polymer ?
#
loop_
_entity_poly.entity_id
_entity_poly.type
_entity_poly.pdbx_seq_one_letter_code
_entity_poly.pdbx_strand_id
1 'polypeptide(L)'
;MSKMLRFAFVVVGAGIILSTFLISPKAHVEGQDISKVATDKMDEKIKNILSNEIAKLKGDNVDEIQSAKESITMVRSYIINELITVVRNNKVNENKRDNVIRAIELLGEFRAVESISTLVDMVDYERPNLPDTNISDDYIYPAIGALIQIGKPSLNAIGQLILTVDSPKKLMLVSWAILVIEGKVNGRTFVHELGKKATTEQAKKNIDILLTKYYLHEPTGEKK
;
A
#
# COMPACT_ATOMS: atom_id res chain seq x y z
N MET A 1 57.03 -2.26 29.14
CA MET A 1 55.60 -2.57 29.42
C MET A 1 54.73 -1.59 28.66
N SER A 2 54.16 -2.00 27.52
CA SER A 2 52.99 -1.36 26.90
C SER A 2 52.45 -2.33 25.85
N LYS A 3 51.28 -2.91 26.11
CA LYS A 3 50.59 -3.80 25.17
C LYS A 3 49.83 -2.95 24.16
N MET A 4 50.07 -3.24 22.89
CA MET A 4 49.31 -2.79 21.73
C MET A 4 47.82 -3.12 21.88
N LEU A 5 46.95 -2.20 21.46
CA LEU A 5 45.61 -2.51 21.00
C LEU A 5 45.38 -1.76 19.67
N ARG A 6 45.51 -2.47 18.55
CA ARG A 6 45.03 -2.02 17.24
C ARG A 6 43.66 -2.64 17.05
N PHE A 7 42.61 -1.82 17.01
CA PHE A 7 41.29 -2.26 16.56
C PHE A 7 41.31 -2.42 15.05
N ALA A 8 41.19 -3.65 14.58
CA ALA A 8 40.86 -3.97 13.21
C ALA A 8 39.33 -3.91 13.07
N PHE A 9 38.83 -2.94 12.29
CA PHE A 9 37.46 -2.98 11.79
C PHE A 9 37.40 -4.05 10.69
N VAL A 10 36.75 -5.17 10.99
CA VAL A 10 36.37 -6.15 9.98
C VAL A 10 35.05 -5.68 9.38
N VAL A 11 35.13 -5.06 8.21
CA VAL A 11 33.99 -4.84 7.32
C VAL A 11 33.76 -6.16 6.58
N VAL A 12 32.89 -7.03 7.09
CA VAL A 12 32.39 -8.18 6.31
C VAL A 12 31.24 -7.67 5.46
N GLY A 13 31.53 -7.48 4.17
CA GLY A 13 30.56 -7.11 3.16
C GLY A 13 29.64 -8.28 2.81
N ALA A 14 28.34 -8.01 2.85
CA ALA A 14 27.34 -8.64 1.99
C ALA A 14 26.63 -7.53 1.20
N GLY A 15 27.42 -6.82 0.39
CA GLY A 15 26.88 -5.94 -0.65
C GLY A 15 26.29 -6.81 -1.75
N ILE A 16 25.00 -7.14 -1.66
CA ILE A 16 24.22 -7.51 -2.84
C ILE A 16 24.03 -6.22 -3.62
N ILE A 17 24.98 -5.97 -4.51
CA ILE A 17 24.96 -4.90 -5.48
C ILE A 17 23.78 -5.18 -6.43
N LEU A 18 22.65 -4.51 -6.18
CA LEU A 18 21.51 -4.45 -7.08
C LEU A 18 21.75 -3.43 -8.23
N SER A 19 23.00 -3.27 -8.69
CA SER A 19 23.41 -2.17 -9.59
C SER A 19 23.95 -2.59 -10.96
N THR A 20 23.59 -3.76 -11.49
CA THR A 20 23.98 -4.16 -12.86
C THR A 20 22.76 -4.52 -13.70
N PHE A 21 22.01 -3.50 -14.09
CA PHE A 21 21.23 -3.50 -15.33
C PHE A 21 21.52 -2.19 -16.09
N LEU A 22 22.77 -2.04 -16.55
CA LEU A 22 23.06 -1.28 -17.76
C LEU A 22 23.10 -2.28 -18.91
N ILE A 23 21.97 -2.43 -19.60
CA ILE A 23 21.82 -3.27 -20.77
C ILE A 23 22.62 -2.62 -21.92
N SER A 24 23.69 -3.28 -22.35
CA SER A 24 24.35 -3.01 -23.62
C SER A 24 23.46 -3.52 -24.77
N PRO A 25 23.08 -2.70 -25.76
CA PRO A 25 22.24 -3.16 -26.85
C PRO A 25 23.13 -3.68 -27.98
N LYS A 26 23.23 -5.01 -28.13
CA LYS A 26 23.43 -5.70 -29.42
C LYS A 26 23.59 -7.21 -29.22
N ALA A 27 22.47 -7.91 -29.22
CA ALA A 27 22.41 -9.28 -29.72
C ALA A 27 21.02 -9.47 -30.34
N HIS A 28 21.00 -9.69 -31.65
CA HIS A 28 19.80 -10.02 -32.40
C HIS A 28 19.45 -11.46 -32.04
N VAL A 29 18.54 -11.63 -31.06
CA VAL A 29 17.97 -12.93 -30.72
C VAL A 29 16.60 -13.01 -31.38
N GLU A 30 16.50 -13.92 -32.34
CA GLU A 30 15.27 -14.29 -33.04
C GLU A 30 14.18 -14.76 -32.05
N GLY A 31 13.01 -14.14 -32.15
CA GLY A 31 11.72 -14.79 -31.95
C GLY A 31 11.26 -15.16 -30.53
N GLN A 32 12.10 -15.05 -29.50
CA GLN A 32 11.63 -15.13 -28.11
C GLN A 32 11.44 -13.72 -27.56
N ASP A 33 10.22 -13.44 -27.07
CA ASP A 33 9.90 -12.21 -26.36
C ASP A 33 10.85 -12.08 -25.16
N ILE A 34 11.92 -11.30 -25.33
CA ILE A 34 13.04 -11.14 -24.40
C ILE A 34 12.52 -10.68 -23.03
N SER A 35 11.37 -9.98 -23.02
CA SER A 35 10.68 -9.57 -21.80
C SER A 35 10.18 -10.76 -20.98
N LYS A 36 9.64 -11.80 -21.63
CA LYS A 36 9.07 -12.98 -20.96
C LYS A 36 10.17 -13.85 -20.34
N VAL A 37 11.25 -14.11 -21.09
CA VAL A 37 12.40 -14.89 -20.59
C VAL A 37 13.11 -14.19 -19.43
N ALA A 38 13.19 -12.86 -19.45
CA ALA A 38 13.73 -12.08 -18.34
C ALA A 38 12.84 -12.15 -17.10
N THR A 39 11.51 -12.12 -17.28
CA THR A 39 10.54 -12.20 -16.18
C THR A 39 10.55 -13.58 -15.52
N ASP A 40 10.48 -14.65 -16.31
CA ASP A 40 10.46 -16.03 -15.78
C ASP A 40 11.73 -16.37 -14.97
N LYS A 41 12.90 -15.89 -15.42
CA LYS A 41 14.17 -16.04 -14.69
C LYS A 41 14.22 -15.21 -13.41
N MET A 42 13.56 -14.05 -13.40
CA MET A 42 13.49 -13.21 -12.21
C MET A 42 12.59 -13.85 -11.15
N ASP A 43 11.47 -14.45 -11.56
CA ASP A 43 10.54 -15.14 -10.67
C ASP A 43 11.18 -16.37 -10.01
N GLU A 44 11.91 -17.18 -10.77
CA GLU A 44 12.64 -18.33 -10.23
C GLU A 44 13.72 -17.89 -9.22
N LYS A 45 14.43 -16.80 -9.53
CA LYS A 45 15.44 -16.24 -8.63
C LYS A 45 14.83 -15.71 -7.33
N ILE A 46 13.72 -14.96 -7.40
CA ILE A 46 13.00 -14.45 -6.23
C ILE A 46 12.51 -15.63 -5.37
N LYS A 47 11.93 -16.64 -6.00
CA LYS A 47 11.45 -17.85 -5.31
C LYS A 47 12.57 -18.58 -4.58
N ASN A 48 13.73 -18.74 -5.21
CA ASN A 48 14.89 -19.40 -4.62
C ASN A 48 15.46 -18.60 -3.45
N ILE A 49 15.56 -17.27 -3.59
CA ILE A 49 15.97 -16.37 -2.49
C ILE A 49 15.00 -16.54 -1.32
N LEU A 50 13.70 -16.36 -1.54
CA LEU A 50 12.70 -16.45 -0.47
C LEU A 50 12.69 -17.82 0.22
N SER A 51 12.81 -18.91 -0.55
CA SER A 51 12.83 -20.26 0.03
C SER A 51 14.03 -20.47 0.95
N ASN A 52 15.21 -19.99 0.55
CA ASN A 52 16.42 -20.09 1.35
C ASN A 52 16.36 -19.20 2.59
N GLU A 53 15.92 -17.95 2.46
CA GLU A 53 15.80 -17.04 3.59
C GLU A 53 14.74 -17.51 4.60
N ILE A 54 13.61 -18.05 4.14
CA ILE A 54 12.58 -18.65 5.03
C ILE A 54 13.13 -19.86 5.79
N ALA A 55 14.01 -20.66 5.18
CA ALA A 55 14.65 -21.77 5.88
C ALA A 55 15.54 -21.27 7.04
N LYS A 56 16.30 -20.19 6.82
CA LYS A 56 17.14 -19.57 7.86
C LYS A 56 16.31 -19.02 9.03
N LEU A 57 15.10 -18.52 8.78
CA LEU A 57 14.20 -18.07 9.85
C LEU A 57 13.78 -19.17 10.84
N LYS A 58 13.93 -20.45 10.47
CA LYS A 58 13.60 -21.60 11.34
C LYS A 58 14.79 -22.12 12.14
N GLY A 59 15.99 -21.59 11.90
CA GLY A 59 17.19 -21.96 12.64
C GLY A 59 17.27 -21.25 14.00
N ASP A 60 18.34 -21.54 14.74
CA ASP A 60 18.61 -20.94 16.06
C ASP A 60 19.69 -19.84 16.01
N ASN A 61 20.33 -19.64 14.85
CA ASN A 61 21.38 -18.64 14.67
C ASN A 61 20.78 -17.24 14.49
N VAL A 62 20.94 -16.39 15.51
CA VAL A 62 20.40 -15.03 15.54
C VAL A 62 20.87 -14.17 14.37
N ASP A 63 22.14 -14.28 13.97
CA ASP A 63 22.70 -13.46 12.89
C ASP A 63 22.13 -13.88 11.52
N GLU A 64 21.94 -15.19 11.31
CA GLU A 64 21.30 -15.71 10.09
C GLU A 64 19.82 -15.32 10.01
N ILE A 65 19.10 -15.37 11.14
CA ILE A 65 17.71 -14.93 11.23
C ILE A 65 17.61 -13.43 10.89
N GLN A 66 18.52 -12.61 11.42
CA GLN A 66 18.50 -11.17 11.15
C GLN A 66 18.79 -10.87 9.68
N SER A 67 19.80 -11.50 9.09
CA SER A 67 20.12 -11.36 7.66
C SER A 67 18.96 -11.81 6.75
N ALA A 68 18.27 -12.89 7.13
CA ALA A 68 17.09 -13.37 6.42
C ALA A 68 15.91 -12.39 6.48
N LYS A 69 15.66 -11.80 7.66
CA LYS A 69 14.63 -10.75 7.84
C LYS A 69 14.89 -9.55 6.93
N GLU A 70 16.14 -9.07 6.87
CA GLU A 70 16.52 -7.93 6.01
C GLU A 70 16.31 -8.25 4.54
N SER A 71 16.71 -9.44 4.10
CA SER A 71 16.56 -9.90 2.72
C SER A 71 15.08 -10.02 2.31
N ILE A 72 14.26 -10.64 3.15
CA ILE A 72 12.81 -10.77 2.90
C ILE A 72 12.14 -9.38 2.88
N THR A 73 12.55 -8.49 3.78
CA THR A 73 12.04 -7.11 3.82
C THR A 73 12.40 -6.36 2.53
N MET A 74 13.63 -6.53 2.03
CA MET A 74 14.07 -5.91 0.77
C MET A 74 13.24 -6.41 -0.42
N VAL A 75 12.99 -7.72 -0.51
CA VAL A 75 12.14 -8.30 -1.57
C VAL A 75 10.71 -7.76 -1.48
N ARG A 76 10.12 -7.70 -0.28
CA ARG A 76 8.79 -7.11 -0.06
C ARG A 76 8.74 -5.66 -0.55
N SER A 77 9.71 -4.83 -0.15
CA SER A 77 9.77 -3.42 -0.55
C SER A 77 9.90 -3.25 -2.06
N TYR A 78 10.69 -4.11 -2.72
CA TYR A 78 10.80 -4.12 -4.18
C TYR A 78 9.43 -4.40 -4.83
N ILE A 79 8.74 -5.48 -4.43
CA ILE A 79 7.42 -5.84 -4.97
C ILE A 79 6.41 -4.70 -4.78
N ILE A 80 6.37 -4.09 -3.58
CA ILE A 80 5.46 -2.98 -3.30
C ILE A 80 5.73 -1.79 -4.21
N ASN A 81 7.00 -1.44 -4.45
CA ASN A 81 7.36 -0.35 -5.35
C ASN A 81 6.95 -0.61 -6.81
N GLU A 82 7.09 -1.85 -7.28
CA GLU A 82 6.60 -2.23 -8.60
C GLU A 82 5.07 -2.11 -8.70
N LEU A 83 4.33 -2.54 -7.68
CA LEU A 83 2.87 -2.39 -7.64
C LEU A 83 2.44 -0.91 -7.63
N ILE A 84 3.10 -0.06 -6.83
CA ILE A 84 2.87 1.39 -6.83
C ILE A 84 3.13 1.98 -8.23
N THR A 85 4.17 1.50 -8.90
CA THR A 85 4.53 1.94 -10.26
C THR A 85 3.45 1.54 -11.28
N VAL A 86 2.93 0.32 -11.19
CA VAL A 86 1.79 -0.14 -12.02
C VAL A 86 0.59 0.78 -11.84
N VAL A 87 0.21 1.11 -10.60
CA VAL A 87 -0.92 1.99 -10.30
C VAL A 87 -0.68 3.38 -10.88
N ARG A 88 0.47 4.01 -10.60
CA ARG A 88 0.75 5.38 -11.04
C ARG A 88 0.80 5.53 -12.56
N ASN A 89 1.43 4.58 -13.25
CA ASN A 89 1.66 4.67 -14.69
C ASN A 89 0.41 4.33 -15.52
N ASN A 90 -0.52 3.55 -14.96
CA ASN A 90 -1.67 3.03 -15.72
C ASN A 90 -3.02 3.55 -15.23
N LYS A 91 -3.09 4.46 -14.24
CA LYS A 91 -4.36 4.93 -13.66
C LYS A 91 -5.35 5.55 -14.66
N VAL A 92 -4.88 6.10 -15.78
CA VAL A 92 -5.72 6.67 -16.86
C VAL A 92 -5.87 5.74 -18.07
N ASN A 93 -5.21 4.57 -18.07
CA ASN A 93 -5.22 3.65 -19.20
C ASN A 93 -6.31 2.60 -19.03
N GLU A 94 -7.43 2.77 -19.74
CA GLU A 94 -8.58 1.86 -19.66
C GLU A 94 -8.23 0.41 -20.00
N ASN A 95 -7.30 0.18 -20.94
CA ASN A 95 -6.85 -1.16 -21.33
C ASN A 95 -6.03 -1.88 -20.24
N LYS A 96 -5.60 -1.15 -19.21
CA LYS A 96 -4.81 -1.66 -18.09
C LYS A 96 -5.54 -1.54 -16.75
N ARG A 97 -6.83 -1.18 -16.78
CA ARG A 97 -7.67 -0.98 -15.60
C ARG A 97 -7.66 -2.18 -14.65
N ASP A 98 -7.85 -3.39 -15.17
CA ASP A 98 -7.82 -4.60 -14.35
C ASP A 98 -6.48 -4.84 -13.66
N ASN A 99 -5.37 -4.50 -14.32
CA ASN A 99 -4.03 -4.60 -13.74
C ASN A 99 -3.85 -3.58 -12.61
N VAL A 100 -4.37 -2.36 -12.77
CA VAL A 100 -4.36 -1.33 -11.72
C VAL A 100 -5.18 -1.79 -10.52
N ILE A 101 -6.37 -2.33 -10.75
CA ILE A 101 -7.24 -2.82 -9.67
C ILE A 101 -6.54 -3.94 -8.89
N ARG A 102 -6.01 -4.96 -9.58
CA ARG A 102 -5.27 -6.05 -8.93
C ARG A 102 -4.06 -5.54 -8.16
N ALA A 103 -3.35 -4.56 -8.70
CA ALA A 103 -2.22 -3.96 -8.00
C ALA A 103 -2.65 -3.24 -6.71
N ILE A 104 -3.77 -2.50 -6.75
CA ILE A 104 -4.36 -1.87 -5.57
C ILE A 104 -4.76 -2.91 -4.52
N GLU A 105 -5.42 -3.99 -4.93
CA GLU A 105 -5.83 -5.08 -4.04
C GLU A 105 -4.63 -5.71 -3.33
N LEU A 106 -3.59 -6.07 -4.09
CA LEU A 106 -2.34 -6.62 -3.54
C LEU A 106 -1.64 -5.66 -2.57
N LEU A 107 -1.67 -4.35 -2.82
CA LEU A 107 -1.14 -3.35 -1.89
C LEU A 107 -1.89 -3.34 -0.57
N GLY A 108 -3.22 -3.52 -0.61
CA GLY A 108 -4.06 -3.75 0.57
C GLY A 108 -3.68 -5.02 1.33
N GLU A 109 -3.58 -6.14 0.63
CA GLU A 109 -3.27 -7.46 1.20
C GLU A 109 -1.90 -7.47 1.88
N PHE A 110 -0.91 -6.81 1.28
CA PHE A 110 0.42 -6.63 1.87
C PHE A 110 0.49 -5.61 2.99
N ARG A 111 -0.62 -4.92 3.28
CA ARG A 111 -0.70 -3.78 4.22
C ARG A 111 0.43 -2.78 3.95
N ALA A 112 0.60 -2.42 2.68
CA ALA A 112 1.71 -1.59 2.20
C ALA A 112 1.53 -0.12 2.61
N VAL A 113 2.00 0.26 3.80
CA VAL A 113 1.96 1.63 4.35
C VAL A 113 2.58 2.65 3.39
N GLU A 114 3.62 2.24 2.67
CA GLU A 114 4.34 3.04 1.68
C GLU A 114 3.46 3.45 0.49
N SER A 115 2.36 2.71 0.25
CA SER A 115 1.42 2.97 -0.84
C SER A 115 0.27 3.92 -0.48
N ILE A 116 0.10 4.27 0.80
CA ILE A 116 -1.07 5.02 1.30
C ILE A 116 -1.32 6.30 0.49
N SER A 117 -0.28 7.10 0.21
CA SER A 117 -0.44 8.33 -0.57
C SER A 117 -0.98 8.06 -1.97
N THR A 118 -0.50 7.01 -2.64
CA THR A 118 -0.98 6.61 -3.97
C THR A 118 -2.41 6.07 -3.92
N LEU A 119 -2.77 5.34 -2.87
CA LEU A 119 -4.15 4.87 -2.68
C LEU A 119 -5.12 6.02 -2.37
N VAL A 120 -4.70 7.02 -1.59
CA VAL A 120 -5.50 8.23 -1.30
C VAL A 120 -5.82 9.02 -2.57
N ASP A 121 -4.89 9.10 -3.52
CA ASP A 121 -5.14 9.74 -4.82
C ASP A 121 -6.18 8.98 -5.67
N MET A 122 -6.38 7.69 -5.38
CA MET A 122 -7.21 6.75 -6.13
C MET A 122 -8.52 6.39 -5.42
N VAL A 123 -8.91 7.12 -4.36
CA VAL A 123 -10.09 6.78 -3.53
C VAL A 123 -11.41 6.69 -4.30
N ASP A 124 -11.55 7.43 -5.40
CA ASP A 124 -12.73 7.41 -6.29
C ASP A 124 -12.52 6.56 -7.53
N TYR A 125 -11.41 5.81 -7.61
CA TYR A 125 -11.15 4.89 -8.70
C TYR A 125 -12.10 3.69 -8.61
N GLU A 126 -12.94 3.56 -9.62
CA GLU A 126 -14.06 2.63 -9.61
C GLU A 126 -13.76 1.39 -10.47
N ARG A 127 -14.22 0.21 -10.02
CA ARG A 127 -14.20 -1.01 -10.81
C ARG A 127 -15.26 -0.94 -11.92
N PRO A 128 -14.91 -1.19 -13.19
CA PRO A 128 -15.88 -1.15 -14.29
C PRO A 128 -16.79 -2.38 -14.30
N ASN A 129 -17.96 -2.24 -14.93
CA ASN A 129 -18.83 -3.37 -15.33
C ASN A 129 -19.21 -4.33 -14.19
N LEU A 130 -19.60 -3.77 -13.05
CA LEU A 130 -20.13 -4.57 -11.96
C LEU A 130 -21.54 -5.06 -12.31
N PRO A 131 -21.86 -6.36 -12.07
CA PRO A 131 -23.23 -6.81 -12.19
C PRO A 131 -24.12 -6.06 -11.18
N ASP A 132 -25.38 -5.77 -11.56
CA ASP A 132 -26.44 -5.08 -10.77
C ASP A 132 -26.84 -5.86 -9.51
N THR A 133 -25.86 -6.17 -8.68
CA THR A 133 -25.97 -6.95 -7.46
C THR A 133 -25.53 -6.09 -6.30
N ASN A 134 -26.02 -6.42 -5.10
CA ASN A 134 -25.78 -5.67 -3.88
C ASN A 134 -24.32 -5.90 -3.42
N ILE A 135 -23.39 -5.24 -4.11
CA ILE A 135 -21.95 -5.35 -3.91
C ILE A 135 -21.52 -4.28 -2.88
N SER A 136 -20.62 -4.66 -1.98
CA SER A 136 -20.10 -3.75 -0.95
C SER A 136 -19.20 -2.65 -1.54
N ASP A 137 -19.21 -1.47 -0.91
CA ASP A 137 -18.49 -0.29 -1.41
C ASP A 137 -16.96 -0.48 -1.50
N ASP A 138 -16.32 -1.35 -0.70
CA ASP A 138 -14.88 -1.71 -0.85
C ASP A 138 -14.59 -2.37 -2.18
N TYR A 139 -15.51 -3.20 -2.66
CA TYR A 139 -15.32 -3.92 -3.90
C TYR A 139 -15.49 -3.00 -5.11
N ILE A 140 -16.39 -2.00 -4.99
CA ILE A 140 -16.60 -0.97 -6.00
C ILE A 140 -15.39 -0.03 -6.07
N TYR A 141 -14.85 0.36 -4.92
CA TYR A 141 -13.73 1.30 -4.77
C TYR A 141 -12.50 0.60 -4.19
N PRO A 142 -11.70 -0.11 -5.01
CA PRO A 142 -10.59 -0.95 -4.54
C PRO A 142 -9.58 -0.20 -3.68
N ALA A 143 -9.34 1.09 -3.95
CA ALA A 143 -8.42 1.90 -3.14
C ALA A 143 -8.92 2.10 -1.70
N ILE A 144 -10.24 2.21 -1.51
CA ILE A 144 -10.81 2.27 -0.16
C ILE A 144 -10.66 0.93 0.54
N GLY A 145 -10.97 -0.18 -0.14
CA GLY A 145 -10.75 -1.53 0.39
C GLY A 145 -9.30 -1.73 0.83
N ALA A 146 -8.33 -1.32 0.00
CA ALA A 146 -6.91 -1.40 0.32
C ALA A 146 -6.53 -0.52 1.54
N LEU A 147 -7.03 0.72 1.63
CA LEU A 147 -6.79 1.59 2.78
C LEU A 147 -7.37 1.02 4.08
N ILE A 148 -8.53 0.38 4.02
CA ILE A 148 -9.15 -0.33 5.14
C ILE A 148 -8.28 -1.51 5.58
N GLN A 149 -7.79 -2.32 4.64
CA GLN A 149 -6.93 -3.48 4.94
C GLN A 149 -5.59 -3.06 5.58
N ILE A 150 -5.00 -1.94 5.14
CA ILE A 150 -3.83 -1.33 5.79
C ILE A 150 -4.17 -0.88 7.22
N GLY A 151 -5.36 -0.31 7.43
CA GLY A 151 -5.91 0.03 8.75
C GLY A 151 -5.44 1.38 9.30
N LYS A 152 -5.14 1.43 10.60
CA LYS A 152 -4.80 2.67 11.33
C LYS A 152 -3.71 3.53 10.68
N PRO A 153 -2.63 2.98 10.07
CA PRO A 153 -1.65 3.80 9.37
C PRO A 153 -2.25 4.71 8.29
N SER A 154 -3.36 4.32 7.66
CA SER A 154 -4.06 5.09 6.63
C SER A 154 -4.76 6.35 7.13
N LEU A 155 -5.11 6.41 8.43
CA LEU A 155 -5.99 7.44 8.97
C LEU A 155 -5.42 8.86 8.86
N ASN A 156 -4.10 9.04 9.01
CA ASN A 156 -3.50 10.36 8.90
C ASN A 156 -3.70 10.92 7.47
N ALA A 157 -3.35 10.15 6.45
CA ALA A 157 -3.49 10.57 5.06
C ALA A 157 -4.97 10.78 4.66
N ILE A 158 -5.87 9.91 5.13
CA ILE A 158 -7.32 10.10 4.99
C ILE A 158 -7.77 11.41 5.63
N GLY A 159 -7.29 11.71 6.84
CA GLY A 159 -7.61 12.95 7.55
C GLY A 159 -7.14 14.19 6.79
N GLN A 160 -5.95 14.15 6.19
CA GLN A 160 -5.46 15.25 5.34
C GLN A 160 -6.32 15.44 4.09
N LEU A 161 -6.78 14.35 3.47
CA LEU A 161 -7.70 14.42 2.33
C LEU A 161 -9.03 15.07 2.74
N ILE A 162 -9.59 14.73 3.91
CA ILE A 162 -10.84 15.33 4.41
C ILE A 162 -10.74 16.86 4.52
N LEU A 163 -9.59 17.39 4.92
CA LEU A 163 -9.42 18.83 5.09
C LEU A 163 -9.36 19.59 3.75
N THR A 164 -9.12 18.90 2.64
CA THR A 164 -8.85 19.53 1.33
C THR A 164 -9.81 19.12 0.23
N VAL A 165 -10.61 18.06 0.42
CA VAL A 165 -11.43 17.49 -0.65
C VAL A 165 -12.72 18.27 -0.90
N ASP A 166 -12.99 18.61 -2.16
CA ASP A 166 -14.24 19.27 -2.55
C ASP A 166 -15.33 18.29 -3.02
N SER A 167 -14.93 17.07 -3.39
CA SER A 167 -15.83 16.04 -3.91
C SER A 167 -16.65 15.39 -2.79
N PRO A 168 -18.00 15.51 -2.81
CA PRO A 168 -18.86 14.84 -1.84
C PRO A 168 -18.72 13.30 -1.89
N LYS A 169 -18.46 12.74 -3.09
CA LYS A 169 -18.22 11.31 -3.29
C LYS A 169 -16.96 10.88 -2.55
N LYS A 170 -15.83 11.57 -2.75
CA LYS A 170 -14.58 11.27 -2.03
C LYS A 170 -14.76 11.40 -0.52
N LEU A 171 -15.43 12.46 -0.06
CA LEU A 171 -15.71 12.68 1.36
C LEU A 171 -16.53 11.52 1.97
N MET A 172 -17.55 11.05 1.26
CA MET A 172 -18.33 9.87 1.66
C MET A 172 -17.46 8.61 1.76
N LEU A 173 -16.66 8.33 0.72
CA LEU A 173 -15.82 7.13 0.66
C LEU A 173 -14.78 7.09 1.79
N VAL A 174 -14.10 8.21 2.05
CA VAL A 174 -13.13 8.26 3.16
C VAL A 174 -13.81 8.25 4.53
N SER A 175 -15.04 8.74 4.64
CA SER A 175 -15.83 8.62 5.88
C SER A 175 -16.13 7.17 6.20
N TRP A 176 -16.47 6.39 5.18
CA TRP A 176 -16.72 4.97 5.30
C TRP A 176 -15.44 4.21 5.69
N ALA A 177 -14.30 4.54 5.08
CA ALA A 177 -13.00 3.98 5.47
C ALA A 177 -12.69 4.20 6.97
N ILE A 178 -12.90 5.43 7.48
CA ILE A 178 -12.70 5.73 8.91
C ILE A 178 -13.66 4.89 9.77
N LEU A 179 -14.93 4.80 9.38
CA LEU A 179 -15.93 4.05 10.13
C LEU A 179 -15.55 2.57 10.26
N VAL A 180 -15.00 1.96 9.21
CA VAL A 180 -14.57 0.56 9.24
C VAL A 180 -13.27 0.39 10.05
N ILE A 181 -12.31 1.31 9.93
CA ILE A 181 -11.01 1.20 10.62
C ILE A 181 -11.13 1.46 12.13
N GLU A 182 -11.86 2.51 12.52
CA GLU A 182 -11.93 2.96 13.93
C GLU A 182 -13.23 2.53 14.61
N GLY A 183 -14.28 2.18 13.86
CA GLY A 183 -15.62 2.03 14.39
C GLY A 183 -16.30 3.39 14.63
N LYS A 184 -17.60 3.36 14.93
CA LYS A 184 -18.42 4.57 15.01
C LYS A 184 -17.93 5.58 16.06
N VAL A 185 -17.65 5.12 17.27
CA VAL A 185 -17.30 6.01 18.41
C VAL A 185 -15.94 6.66 18.17
N ASN A 186 -14.90 5.86 17.90
CA ASN A 186 -13.55 6.39 17.68
C ASN A 186 -13.45 7.16 16.36
N GLY A 187 -14.18 6.75 15.32
CA GLY A 187 -14.27 7.50 14.06
C GLY A 187 -14.85 8.90 14.25
N ARG A 188 -15.91 9.04 15.06
CA ARG A 188 -16.46 10.35 15.42
C ARG A 188 -15.45 11.20 16.19
N THR A 189 -14.78 10.60 17.18
CA THR A 189 -13.72 11.29 17.95
C THR A 189 -12.59 11.75 17.03
N PHE A 190 -12.13 10.89 16.12
CA PHE A 190 -11.11 11.21 15.13
C PHE A 190 -11.51 12.42 14.26
N VAL A 191 -12.74 12.42 13.71
CA VAL A 191 -13.27 13.55 12.92
C VAL A 191 -13.38 14.82 13.77
N HIS A 192 -13.79 14.72 15.03
CA HIS A 192 -13.85 15.86 15.94
C HIS A 192 -12.47 16.48 16.19
N GLU A 193 -11.44 15.64 16.41
CA GLU A 193 -10.06 16.11 16.57
C GLU A 193 -9.49 16.72 15.29
N LEU A 194 -9.87 16.21 14.11
CA LEU A 194 -9.56 16.86 12.82
C LEU A 194 -10.21 18.24 12.73
N GLY A 195 -11.45 18.39 13.22
CA GLY A 195 -12.17 19.66 13.28
C GLY A 195 -11.43 20.75 14.03
N LYS A 196 -10.70 20.41 15.10
CA LYS A 196 -9.85 21.36 15.85
C LYS A 196 -8.68 21.89 15.02
N LYS A 197 -8.28 21.18 13.97
CA LYS A 197 -7.19 21.55 13.04
C LYS A 197 -7.71 22.20 11.76
N ALA A 198 -9.03 22.24 11.54
CA ALA A 198 -9.64 22.78 10.34
C ALA A 198 -9.56 24.31 10.33
N THR A 199 -8.68 24.88 9.50
CA THR A 199 -8.48 26.33 9.40
C THR A 199 -9.26 26.96 8.24
N THR A 200 -9.59 26.19 7.20
CA THR A 200 -10.30 26.68 6.01
C THR A 200 -11.81 26.47 6.13
N GLU A 201 -12.60 27.29 5.44
CA GLU A 201 -14.06 27.12 5.39
C GLU A 201 -14.46 25.78 4.75
N GLN A 202 -13.73 25.35 3.73
CA GLN A 202 -13.93 24.04 3.12
C GLN A 202 -13.68 22.90 4.11
N ALA A 203 -12.58 22.96 4.88
CA ALA A 203 -12.29 21.96 5.90
C ALA A 203 -13.39 21.92 6.97
N LYS A 204 -13.82 23.07 7.49
CA LYS A 204 -14.91 23.17 8.48
C LYS A 204 -16.20 22.57 7.94
N LYS A 205 -16.56 22.90 6.69
CA LYS A 205 -17.73 22.34 6.00
C LYS A 205 -17.65 20.82 5.87
N ASN A 206 -16.50 20.30 5.47
CA ASN A 206 -16.30 18.85 5.36
C ASN A 206 -16.47 18.15 6.71
N ILE A 207 -15.88 18.70 7.77
CA ILE A 207 -16.03 18.15 9.13
C ILE A 207 -17.48 18.20 9.60
N ASP A 208 -18.19 19.30 9.35
CA ASP A 208 -19.61 19.42 9.68
C ASP A 208 -20.45 18.36 8.94
N ILE A 209 -20.24 18.20 7.63
CA ILE A 209 -20.90 17.15 6.84
C ILE A 209 -20.61 15.77 7.43
N LEU A 210 -19.36 15.48 7.78
CA LEU A 210 -18.99 14.18 8.36
C LEU A 210 -19.73 13.94 9.67
N LEU A 211 -19.64 14.89 10.61
CA LEU A 211 -20.25 14.76 11.93
C LEU A 211 -21.77 14.66 11.83
N THR A 212 -22.42 15.48 11.00
CA THR A 212 -23.88 15.57 10.91
C THR A 212 -24.53 14.50 10.05
N LYS A 213 -23.92 14.14 8.92
CA LYS A 213 -24.53 13.23 7.96
C LYS A 213 -24.12 11.78 8.18
N TYR A 214 -22.86 11.54 8.51
CA TYR A 214 -22.31 10.18 8.54
C TYR A 214 -22.14 9.63 9.96
N TYR A 215 -22.08 10.48 10.99
CA TYR A 215 -21.90 10.06 12.39
C TYR A 215 -23.10 10.32 13.34
N LEU A 216 -24.11 11.11 12.95
CA LEU A 216 -25.29 11.38 13.81
C LEU A 216 -26.34 10.27 13.86
N HIS A 217 -26.43 9.39 12.85
CA HIS A 217 -27.39 8.28 12.92
C HIS A 217 -26.78 7.13 13.73
N GLU A 218 -27.20 6.98 14.99
CA GLU A 218 -27.24 5.67 15.62
C GLU A 218 -27.99 4.73 14.68
N PRO A 219 -27.53 3.49 14.46
CA PRO A 219 -28.42 2.49 13.91
C PRO A 219 -29.54 2.38 14.94
N THR A 220 -30.63 3.11 14.71
CA THR A 220 -31.88 2.82 15.40
C THR A 220 -32.13 1.37 15.05
N GLY A 221 -32.08 0.51 16.06
CA GLY A 221 -32.30 -0.93 15.94
C GLY A 221 -33.75 -1.26 15.55
N GLU A 222 -34.36 -0.47 14.69
CA GLU A 222 -35.60 -0.80 14.03
C GLU A 222 -35.30 -1.85 12.98
N LYS A 223 -35.38 -3.10 13.45
CA LYS A 223 -35.67 -4.25 12.62
C LYS A 223 -36.81 -3.87 11.67
N LYS A 224 -36.52 -3.77 10.38
CA LYS A 224 -37.55 -3.94 9.34
C LYS A 224 -37.63 -5.42 9.01
#